data_AF-A0A6B0WH16-F1
#
_entry.id   AF-A0A6B0WH16-F1
#
_cell.length_a   1.000
_cell.length_b   1.000
_cell.length_c   1.000
_cell.angle_alpha   90.00
_cell.angle_beta   90.00
_cell.angle_gamma   90.00
#
_symmetry.space_group_name_H-M   'P 1'
#
loop_
_entity.id
_entity.type
_entity.pdbx_description
1 polymer ?
#
loop_
_entity_poly.entity_id
_entity_poly.type
_entity_poly.pdbx_seq_one_letter_code
_entity_poly.pdbx_strand_id
1 'polypeptide(L)' 'PWQEIVAMRNRLVHAYFDINLDVVWQTVQRDLPMLIEQLEGVVPQD' A
#
# COMPACT_ATOMS: atom_id res chain seq x y z
N PRO A 1 -4.13 -6.09 -6.64
CA PRO A 1 -3.64 -5.19 -5.56
C PRO A 1 -4.57 -3.99 -5.24
N TRP A 2 -5.23 -3.35 -6.21
CA TRP A 2 -5.95 -2.08 -5.93
C TRP A 2 -7.07 -2.16 -4.90
N GLN A 3 -7.84 -3.25 -4.88
CA GLN A 3 -8.89 -3.42 -3.88
C GLN A 3 -8.33 -3.47 -2.45
N GLU A 4 -7.21 -4.16 -2.23
CA GLU A 4 -6.54 -4.25 -0.92
C GLU A 4 -5.98 -2.90 -0.47
N ILE A 5 -5.41 -2.13 -1.40
CA ILE A 5 -4.86 -0.79 -1.14
C ILE A 5 -5.98 0.18 -0.73
N VAL A 6 -7.12 0.14 -1.44
CA VAL A 6 -8.30 0.94 -1.07
C VAL A 6 -8.84 0.50 0.29
N ALA A 7 -8.89 -0.81 0.57
CA ALA A 7 -9.35 -1.33 1.85
C ALA A 7 -8.43 -0.88 3.01
N MET A 8 -7.12 -0.97 2.84
CA MET A 8 -6.16 -0.49 3.83
C MET A 8 -6.30 1.02 4.06
N ARG A 9 -6.37 1.84 2.99
CA ARG A 9 -6.62 3.28 3.09
C ARG A 9 -7.90 3.59 3.87
N ASN A 10 -8.98 2.86 3.60
CA ASN A 10 -10.25 3.06 4.30
C ASN A 10 -10.12 2.76 5.79
N ARG A 11 -9.39 1.69 6.15
CA ARG A 11 -9.15 1.36 7.56
C ARG A 11 -8.27 2.40 8.25
N LEU A 12 -7.21 2.87 7.58
CA LEU A 12 -6.33 3.93 8.08
C LEU A 12 -7.07 5.24 8.35
N VAL A 13 -8.09 5.58 7.55
CA VAL A 13 -8.85 6.84 7.70
C VAL A 13 -10.03 6.70 8.67
N HIS A 14 -10.78 5.60 8.57
CA HIS A 14 -12.08 5.47 9.25
C HIS A 14 -12.04 4.61 10.52
N ALA A 15 -11.00 3.80 10.71
CA ALA A 15 -10.83 2.91 11.87
C ALA A 15 -9.42 3.04 12.46
N TYR A 16 -8.89 4.27 12.51
CA TYR A 16 -7.50 4.53 12.90
C TYR A 16 -7.14 4.09 14.33
N PHE A 17 -8.16 3.96 15.19
CA PHE A 17 -8.02 3.50 16.57
C PHE A 17 -7.73 1.98 16.70
N ASP A 18 -7.90 1.22 15.61
CA ASP A 18 -7.76 -0.25 15.58
C ASP A 18 -6.85 -0.68 14.41
N ILE A 19 -5.82 0.13 14.14
CA ILE A 19 -4.79 -0.19 13.15
C ILE A 19 -3.79 -1.17 13.76
N ASN A 20 -3.47 -2.23 13.02
CA ASN A 20 -2.30 -3.04 13.28
C ASN A 20 -1.07 -2.39 12.62
N LEU A 21 -0.17 -1.83 13.44
CA LEU A 21 1.03 -1.12 12.97
C LEU A 21 2.06 -2.05 12.33
N ASP A 22 2.14 -3.32 12.71
CA ASP A 22 3.06 -4.27 12.08
C ASP A 22 2.70 -4.51 10.62
N VAL A 23 1.39 -4.56 10.32
CA VAL A 23 0.90 -4.68 8.94
C VAL A 23 1.27 -3.43 8.14
N VAL A 24 1.03 -2.23 8.68
CA VAL A 24 1.41 -0.97 8.00
C VAL A 24 2.91 -0.91 7.75
N TRP A 25 3.72 -1.27 8.74
CA TRP A 25 5.16 -1.30 8.64
C TRP A 25 5.64 -2.27 7.56
N GLN A 26 5.08 -3.49 7.52
CA GLN A 26 5.39 -4.46 6.47
C GLN A 26 4.99 -3.94 5.08
N THR A 27 3.81 -3.34 4.94
CA THR A 27 3.36 -2.79 3.66
C THR A 27 4.27 -1.68 3.15
N VAL A 28 4.73 -0.78 4.02
CA VAL A 28 5.68 0.27 3.63
C VAL A 28 7.04 -0.31 3.25
N GLN A 29 7.54 -1.30 4.01
CA GLN A 29 8.91 -1.81 3.83
C GLN A 29 9.03 -2.89 2.74
N ARG A 30 7.95 -3.59 2.39
CA ARG A 30 8.00 -4.76 1.50
C ARG A 30 7.06 -4.63 0.31
N ASP A 31 5.79 -4.38 0.56
CA ASP A 31 4.76 -4.45 -0.50
C ASP A 31 4.79 -3.22 -1.42
N LEU A 32 4.94 -2.03 -0.83
CA LEU A 32 4.93 -0.77 -1.57
C LEU A 32 6.14 -0.62 -2.52
N PRO A 33 7.39 -0.92 -2.12
CA PRO A 33 8.53 -0.89 -3.03
C PRO A 33 8.37 -1.83 -4.23
N MET A 34 7.88 -3.06 -3.99
CA MET A 34 7.61 -4.02 -5.08
C MET A 34 6.55 -3.49 -6.05
N LEU A 35 5.49 -2.86 -5.53
CA LEU A 35 4.45 -2.28 -6.37
C LEU A 35 4.99 -1.11 -7.21
N ILE A 36 5.86 -0.27 -6.64
CA ILE A 36 6.49 0.84 -7.37
C ILE A 36 7.31 0.29 -8.54
N GLU A 37 8.17 -0.70 -8.31
CA GLU A 37 8.99 -1.32 -9.36
C GLU A 37 8.14 -1.90 -10.50
N GLN A 38 7.04 -2.57 -10.15
CA GLN A 38 6.10 -3.10 -11.14
C GLN A 38 5.42 -2.00 -11.97
N LEU A 39 5.08 -0.87 -11.34
CA LEU A 39 4.46 0.26 -12.01
C LEU A 39 5.44 0.99 -12.92
N GLU A 40 6.67 1.21 -12.48
CA GLU A 40 7.72 1.84 -13.28
C GLU A 40 7.98 1.07 -14.58
N GLY A 41 7.85 -0.26 -14.57
CA GLY A 41 8.00 -1.09 -15.77
C GLY A 41 6.87 -0.96 -16.80
N VAL A 42 5.70 -0.40 -16.43
CA VAL A 42 4.54 -0.26 -17.32
C VAL A 42 4.15 1.20 -17.59
N VAL A 43 4.65 2.14 -16.78
CA VAL A 43 4.48 3.57 -17.00
C VAL A 43 5.44 4.00 -18.13
N PRO A 44 4.95 4.70 -19.16
CA PRO A 44 5.83 5.26 -20.19
C PRO A 44 6.90 6.16 -19.56
N GLN A 45 8.15 5.98 -19.98
CA GLN A 45 9.23 6.88 -19.61
C GLN A 45 9.13 8.12 -20.51
N ASP A 46 9.15 9.31 -19.90
CA ASP A 46 9.18 10.60 -20.61
C ASP A 46 10.53 10.84 -21.32
#